data_AF-A0AAD2CRP2-F1
#
_entry.id   AF-A0AAD2CRP2-F1
#
_cell.length_a   1.000
_cell.length_b   1.000
_cell.length_c   1.000
_cell.angle_alpha   90.00
_cell.angle_beta   90.00
_cell.angle_gamma   90.00
#
_symmetry.space_group_name_H-M   'P 1'
#
loop_
_entity.id
_entity.type
_entity.pdbx_description
1 polymer ?
#
loop_
_entity_poly.entity_id
_entity_poly.type
_entity_poly.pdbx_seq_one_letter_code
_entity_poly.pdbx_strand_id
1 'polypeptide(L)'
;MTSTKNFLQLKPPPDVAGIQTATRPSMTKDWTDFSVEHLSNIWSLFNLTRNEDEGMLEEVILNLYSYMRLAKRRKSLYSAYDKVHKHQGDIVMKRTIAMIAFQPMIAAVDKDAMETLSDEEARKLQERADLLTTYSLAVTIASLYQVGFGRIIVVGYRDEDELGVRGAFELIHNAFPDEAPSTNGSATILQEGIHAFQLALNGTTEVAYTRIYDEKWVFTRHVPVSMVRGSIVGMQKALKGELNATMTLAWLGQNHADITKYWKYVYLSEPDTILNTKPWLLPSIRHQLDQGHSFYPHRINPVPHQADFPTTFKEHPGMFLPKDIHPFSNISTLDPLSHFGRHGSFADACCDGGDVLPGRTKEFGTGRFPCRDGYWWFFCGFDHHEDNETYAQMDRKQLARDEHKRLLEYPMIRFRDGSGMVWASNERGRRCFPSNGPCS
;
A
#
# COMPACT_ATOMS: atom_id res chain seq x y z
N MET A 1 37.45 -20.50 17.58
CA MET A 1 38.54 -19.53 17.35
C MET A 1 38.69 -19.35 15.85
N THR A 2 38.47 -18.12 15.37
CA THR A 2 39.02 -17.45 14.15
C THR A 2 39.41 -18.34 12.96
N SER A 3 38.94 -18.12 11.73
CA SER A 3 39.17 -16.87 11.01
C SER A 3 38.48 -16.83 9.63
N THR A 4 37.87 -15.67 9.34
CA THR A 4 37.72 -14.96 8.05
C THR A 4 37.12 -15.63 6.81
N LYS A 5 35.87 -15.21 6.56
CA LYS A 5 35.16 -15.19 5.27
C LYS A 5 35.90 -14.34 4.24
N ASN A 6 36.23 -14.90 3.08
CA ASN A 6 36.53 -14.15 1.87
C ASN A 6 35.23 -13.92 1.10
N PHE A 7 34.70 -12.70 1.18
CA PHE A 7 33.62 -12.23 0.33
C PHE A 7 34.18 -11.95 -1.07
N LEU A 8 33.64 -12.63 -2.09
CA LEU A 8 33.79 -12.24 -3.48
C LEU A 8 33.11 -10.88 -3.67
N GLN A 9 33.90 -9.81 -3.67
CA GLN A 9 33.52 -8.54 -4.27
C GLN A 9 33.38 -8.77 -5.77
N LEU A 10 32.15 -8.74 -6.27
CA LEU A 10 31.89 -8.58 -7.70
C LEU A 10 32.43 -7.21 -8.10
N LYS A 11 33.56 -7.19 -8.81
CA LYS A 11 34.03 -5.97 -9.46
C LYS A 11 32.99 -5.55 -10.51
N PRO A 12 32.52 -4.30 -10.50
CA PRO A 12 31.74 -3.79 -11.62
C PRO A 12 32.61 -3.79 -12.89
N PRO A 13 32.01 -3.94 -14.07
CA PRO A 13 32.74 -3.90 -15.34
C PRO A 13 33.46 -2.54 -15.49
N PRO A 14 34.67 -2.53 -16.05
CA PRO A 14 35.39 -1.28 -16.29
C PRO A 14 34.72 -0.53 -17.45
N ASP A 15 34.66 0.79 -17.29
CA ASP A 15 34.39 1.78 -18.33
C ASP A 15 32.96 1.90 -18.86
N VAL A 16 32.09 2.46 -18.02
CA VAL A 16 31.09 3.44 -18.48
C VAL A 16 31.33 4.74 -17.70
N ALA A 17 32.28 5.54 -18.20
CA ALA A 17 32.54 6.89 -17.71
C ALA A 17 31.30 7.77 -18.00
N GLY A 18 30.46 7.98 -16.98
CA GLY A 18 29.30 8.87 -17.07
C GLY A 18 28.07 8.47 -16.24
N ILE A 19 28.03 7.29 -15.64
CA ILE A 19 26.94 6.95 -14.72
C ILE A 19 27.17 7.73 -13.42
N GLN A 20 26.46 8.85 -13.26
CA GLN A 20 26.26 9.49 -11.96
C GLN A 20 25.95 8.40 -10.95
N THR A 21 26.78 8.30 -9.90
CA THR A 21 26.60 7.33 -8.82
C THR A 21 25.15 7.35 -8.38
N ALA A 22 24.46 6.21 -8.54
CA ALA A 22 23.08 6.05 -8.11
C ALA A 22 22.92 6.61 -6.69
N THR A 23 21.96 7.52 -6.60
CA THR A 23 21.80 8.54 -5.56
C THR A 23 21.32 7.99 -4.23
N ARG A 24 21.54 8.77 -3.15
CA ARG A 24 21.12 8.43 -1.80
C ARG A 24 19.59 8.25 -1.72
N PRO A 25 19.09 7.13 -1.19
CA PRO A 25 17.67 6.97 -0.92
C PRO A 25 17.21 8.05 0.06
N SER A 26 16.05 8.66 -0.21
CA SER A 26 15.50 9.70 0.65
C SER A 26 14.05 9.39 1.04
N MET A 27 13.71 9.72 2.28
CA MET A 27 12.34 9.77 2.79
C MET A 27 12.03 11.20 3.22
N THR A 28 10.77 11.59 3.18
CA THR A 28 10.33 12.92 3.63
C THR A 28 10.36 13.02 5.15
N LYS A 29 10.52 14.22 5.71
CA LYS A 29 10.40 14.43 7.16
C LYS A 29 8.95 14.37 7.64
N ASP A 30 8.02 14.78 6.79
CA ASP A 30 6.59 14.64 7.03
C ASP A 30 6.13 13.32 6.41
N TRP A 31 5.35 12.50 7.10
CA TRP A 31 4.84 11.25 6.52
C TRP A 31 3.64 11.50 5.61
N THR A 32 2.86 12.55 5.88
CA THR A 32 1.69 12.90 5.06
C THR A 32 2.08 13.39 3.66
N ASP A 33 3.34 13.81 3.51
CA ASP A 33 3.95 14.18 2.24
C ASP A 33 3.95 12.99 1.25
N PHE A 34 4.33 11.80 1.71
CA PHE A 34 4.43 10.60 0.87
C PHE A 34 4.46 9.34 1.75
N SER A 35 3.32 8.66 1.87
CA SER A 35 3.17 7.44 2.68
C SER A 35 2.24 6.43 2.02
N VAL A 36 2.37 5.16 2.42
CA VAL A 36 1.51 4.07 1.99
C VAL A 36 0.94 3.34 3.22
N GLU A 37 -0.37 3.16 3.23
CA GLU A 37 -1.05 2.25 4.17
C GLU A 37 -1.02 0.84 3.59
N HIS A 38 -0.47 -0.13 4.33
CA HIS A 38 -0.46 -1.54 3.93
C HIS A 38 -1.64 -2.30 4.53
N LEU A 39 -2.56 -2.74 3.66
CA LEU A 39 -3.80 -3.38 4.07
C LEU A 39 -3.62 -4.86 4.47
N SER A 40 -2.65 -5.57 3.90
CA SER A 40 -2.34 -6.98 4.27
C SER A 40 -2.09 -7.20 5.75
N ASN A 41 -1.60 -6.18 6.46
CA ASN A 41 -1.41 -6.24 7.90
C ASN A 41 -2.73 -6.41 8.66
N ILE A 42 -3.80 -5.79 8.17
CA ILE A 42 -5.15 -5.90 8.75
C ILE A 42 -5.76 -7.25 8.39
N TRP A 43 -5.59 -7.68 7.15
CA TRP A 43 -6.08 -8.98 6.69
C TRP A 43 -5.48 -10.11 7.52
N SER A 44 -4.17 -10.05 7.74
CA SER A 44 -3.42 -11.02 8.54
C SER A 44 -3.81 -10.96 10.02
N LEU A 45 -3.93 -9.76 10.58
CA LEU A 45 -4.26 -9.59 11.99
C LEU A 45 -5.61 -10.21 12.34
N PHE A 46 -6.62 -9.90 11.54
CA PHE A 46 -7.97 -10.38 11.77
C PHE A 46 -8.22 -11.75 11.18
N ASN A 47 -7.20 -12.33 10.55
CA ASN A 47 -7.27 -13.60 9.85
C ASN A 47 -8.49 -13.66 8.92
N LEU A 48 -8.80 -12.56 8.21
CA LEU A 48 -10.09 -12.38 7.48
C LEU A 48 -10.34 -13.45 6.42
N THR A 49 -9.29 -14.12 5.96
CA THR A 49 -9.41 -15.25 5.04
C THR A 49 -10.05 -16.46 5.74
N ARG A 50 -9.67 -16.75 7.00
CA ARG A 50 -10.13 -17.92 7.76
C ARG A 50 -11.19 -17.60 8.82
N ASN A 51 -11.31 -16.36 9.27
CA ASN A 51 -12.20 -15.97 10.37
C ASN A 51 -13.66 -16.15 9.97
N GLU A 52 -14.43 -16.95 10.70
CA GLU A 52 -15.83 -17.23 10.38
C GLU A 52 -16.75 -16.00 10.54
N ASP A 53 -16.30 -14.93 11.20
CA ASP A 53 -17.01 -13.65 11.31
C ASP A 53 -17.10 -12.93 9.94
N GLU A 54 -18.21 -13.15 9.24
CA GLU A 54 -18.53 -12.44 7.99
C GLU A 54 -18.73 -10.93 8.22
N GLY A 55 -19.16 -10.51 9.41
CA GLY A 55 -19.45 -9.11 9.70
C GLY A 55 -18.20 -8.24 9.64
N MET A 56 -17.06 -8.76 10.12
CA MET A 56 -15.79 -8.06 10.04
C MET A 56 -15.31 -7.89 8.59
N LEU A 57 -15.46 -8.94 7.77
CA LEU A 57 -15.11 -8.91 6.35
C LEU A 57 -15.99 -7.90 5.59
N GLU A 58 -17.30 -7.90 5.84
CA GLU A 58 -18.24 -6.94 5.25
C GLU A 58 -17.89 -5.49 5.62
N GLU A 59 -17.61 -5.21 6.89
CA GLU A 59 -17.24 -3.87 7.37
C GLU A 59 -15.95 -3.36 6.71
N VAL A 60 -14.95 -4.24 6.60
CA VAL A 60 -13.72 -3.97 5.84
C VAL A 60 -14.03 -3.59 4.39
N ILE A 61 -14.83 -4.41 3.70
CA ILE A 61 -15.16 -4.19 2.28
C ILE A 61 -15.90 -2.86 2.09
N LEU A 62 -16.83 -2.55 2.99
CA LEU A 62 -17.58 -1.29 2.97
C LEU A 62 -16.66 -0.08 3.17
N ASN A 63 -15.67 -0.17 4.06
CA ASN A 63 -14.67 0.88 4.26
C ASN A 63 -13.81 1.09 3.00
N LEU A 64 -13.33 0.01 2.38
CA LEU A 64 -12.57 0.07 1.13
C LEU A 64 -13.41 0.65 -0.02
N TYR A 65 -14.66 0.24 -0.15
CA TYR A 65 -15.57 0.77 -1.17
C TYR A 65 -15.86 2.26 -0.98
N SER A 66 -16.08 2.68 0.27
CA SER A 66 -16.25 4.08 0.63
C SER A 66 -15.02 4.92 0.26
N TYR A 67 -13.82 4.39 0.51
CA TYR A 67 -12.57 5.02 0.09
C TYR A 67 -12.50 5.26 -1.42
N MET A 68 -12.83 4.24 -2.23
CA MET A 68 -12.82 4.38 -3.71
C MET A 68 -13.73 5.51 -4.17
N ARG A 69 -14.95 5.62 -3.60
CA ARG A 69 -15.89 6.69 -3.95
C ARG A 69 -15.35 8.09 -3.61
N LEU A 70 -14.59 8.20 -2.52
CA LEU A 70 -13.95 9.47 -2.11
C LEU A 70 -12.76 9.85 -3.00
N ALA A 71 -12.07 8.88 -3.60
CA ALA A 71 -10.90 9.13 -4.45
C ALA A 71 -11.23 10.06 -5.65
N LYS A 72 -12.44 9.95 -6.21
CA LYS A 72 -12.92 10.88 -7.26
C LYS A 72 -12.94 12.33 -6.79
N ARG A 73 -13.50 12.57 -5.60
CA ARG A 73 -13.54 13.90 -4.99
C ARG A 73 -12.13 14.45 -4.79
N ARG A 74 -11.18 13.61 -4.34
CA ARG A 74 -9.79 14.03 -4.19
C ARG A 74 -9.13 14.40 -5.51
N LYS A 75 -9.32 13.60 -6.56
CA LYS A 75 -8.79 13.93 -7.90
C LYS A 75 -9.22 15.33 -8.35
N SER A 76 -10.46 15.72 -8.06
CA SER A 76 -10.95 17.08 -8.37
C SER A 76 -10.20 18.18 -7.60
N LEU A 77 -9.85 17.93 -6.33
CA LEU A 77 -9.07 18.85 -5.50
C LEU A 77 -7.62 18.96 -5.99
N TYR A 78 -6.99 17.83 -6.35
CA TYR A 78 -5.67 17.80 -6.96
C TYR A 78 -5.66 18.58 -8.28
N SER A 79 -6.66 18.36 -9.13
CA SER A 79 -6.80 19.08 -10.40
C SER A 79 -7.05 20.57 -10.19
N ALA A 80 -7.80 20.96 -9.16
CA ALA A 80 -8.03 22.36 -8.82
C ALA A 80 -6.73 23.04 -8.35
N TYR A 81 -5.93 22.37 -7.52
CA TYR A 81 -4.61 22.87 -7.13
C TYR A 81 -3.74 23.15 -8.34
N ASP A 82 -3.64 22.19 -9.26
CA ASP A 82 -2.78 22.31 -10.43
C ASP A 82 -3.24 23.44 -11.37
N LYS A 83 -4.56 23.60 -11.57
CA LYS A 83 -5.13 24.74 -12.30
C LYS A 83 -4.79 26.11 -11.70
N VAL A 84 -4.57 26.18 -10.39
CA VAL A 84 -4.14 27.42 -9.71
C VAL A 84 -2.62 27.60 -9.83
N HIS A 85 -1.85 26.51 -9.77
CA HIS A 85 -0.38 26.53 -9.75
C HIS A 85 0.23 26.19 -11.12
N LYS A 86 -0.40 26.70 -12.19
CA LYS A 86 -0.38 26.36 -13.63
C LYS A 86 0.88 25.82 -14.34
N HIS A 87 2.02 25.59 -13.69
CA HIS A 87 3.27 25.25 -14.38
C HIS A 87 4.18 24.20 -13.70
N GLN A 88 3.82 23.56 -12.59
CA GLN A 88 4.81 22.78 -11.82
C GLN A 88 4.43 21.35 -11.42
N GLY A 89 3.18 21.05 -11.07
CA GLY A 89 2.78 19.76 -10.46
C GLY A 89 2.34 18.67 -11.43
N ASP A 90 1.46 18.99 -12.38
CA ASP A 90 0.76 18.03 -13.27
C ASP A 90 1.69 17.11 -14.06
N ILE A 91 2.89 17.60 -14.40
CA ILE A 91 3.80 16.90 -15.31
C ILE A 91 4.43 15.67 -14.66
N VAL A 92 4.61 15.65 -13.33
CA VAL A 92 5.27 14.51 -12.67
C VAL A 92 4.44 13.27 -12.86
N MET A 93 3.26 13.28 -12.24
CA MET A 93 2.43 12.09 -12.12
C MET A 93 1.88 11.69 -13.49
N LYS A 94 1.54 12.65 -14.37
CA LYS A 94 1.16 12.37 -15.76
C LYS A 94 2.25 11.71 -16.60
N ARG A 95 3.53 11.88 -16.24
CA ARG A 95 4.67 11.22 -16.88
C ARG A 95 5.28 10.11 -16.03
N THR A 96 4.54 9.63 -15.03
CA THR A 96 4.90 8.48 -14.21
C THR A 96 4.02 7.28 -14.55
N ILE A 97 4.65 6.12 -14.72
CA ILE A 97 3.96 4.83 -14.70
C ILE A 97 3.98 4.31 -13.26
N ALA A 98 2.82 4.06 -12.68
CA ALA A 98 2.71 3.22 -11.49
C ALA A 98 2.61 1.75 -11.89
N MET A 99 3.48 0.92 -11.35
CA MET A 99 3.44 -0.54 -11.48
C MET A 99 2.99 -1.14 -10.16
N ILE A 100 1.98 -1.99 -10.23
CA ILE A 100 1.52 -2.80 -9.12
C ILE A 100 2.02 -4.22 -9.38
N ALA A 101 3.01 -4.66 -8.61
CA ALA A 101 3.51 -6.02 -8.68
C ALA A 101 2.48 -6.95 -8.05
N PHE A 102 1.58 -7.51 -8.87
CA PHE A 102 0.40 -8.21 -8.39
C PHE A 102 0.77 -9.59 -7.88
N GLN A 103 0.40 -9.84 -6.63
CA GLN A 103 0.49 -11.15 -6.00
C GLN A 103 -0.81 -11.36 -5.21
N PRO A 104 -1.71 -12.25 -5.65
CA PRO A 104 -3.00 -12.46 -4.98
C PRO A 104 -2.79 -13.02 -3.58
N MET A 105 -3.65 -12.66 -2.62
CA MET A 105 -3.51 -13.08 -1.22
C MET A 105 -3.51 -14.58 -1.04
N ILE A 106 -4.19 -15.33 -1.91
CA ILE A 106 -4.15 -16.78 -1.81
C ILE A 106 -2.76 -17.37 -2.02
N ALA A 107 -1.88 -16.67 -2.73
CA ALA A 107 -0.48 -17.05 -2.82
C ALA A 107 0.24 -17.07 -1.45
N ALA A 108 -0.29 -16.33 -0.47
CA ALA A 108 0.19 -16.27 0.90
C ALA A 108 -0.58 -17.19 1.85
N VAL A 109 -1.70 -17.78 1.41
CA VAL A 109 -2.37 -18.83 2.18
C VAL A 109 -1.49 -20.06 2.11
N ASP A 110 -1.10 -20.55 3.29
CA ASP A 110 -0.29 -21.75 3.45
C ASP A 110 -0.93 -22.92 2.69
N LYS A 111 -0.24 -23.42 1.66
CA LYS A 111 -0.71 -24.54 0.83
C LYS A 111 -0.96 -25.78 1.68
N ASP A 112 -0.10 -26.01 2.67
CA ASP A 112 -0.20 -27.16 3.57
C ASP A 112 -1.48 -27.04 4.41
N ALA A 113 -1.87 -25.82 4.79
CA ALA A 113 -3.13 -25.61 5.48
C ALA A 113 -4.34 -25.87 4.58
N MET A 114 -4.30 -25.49 3.29
CA MET A 114 -5.38 -25.79 2.36
C MET A 114 -5.60 -27.30 2.16
N GLU A 115 -4.53 -28.09 2.15
CA GLU A 115 -4.62 -29.56 2.00
C GLU A 115 -5.33 -30.26 3.17
N THR A 116 -5.42 -29.61 4.33
CA THR A 116 -6.10 -30.14 5.53
C THR A 116 -7.56 -29.75 5.65
N LEU A 117 -8.04 -28.81 4.83
CA LEU A 117 -9.41 -28.32 4.87
C LEU A 117 -10.34 -29.22 4.06
N SER A 118 -11.61 -29.26 4.43
CA SER A 118 -12.64 -29.82 3.54
C SER A 118 -12.75 -28.99 2.26
N ASP A 119 -13.25 -29.60 1.18
CA ASP A 119 -13.43 -28.90 -0.11
C ASP A 119 -14.25 -27.61 0.03
N GLU A 120 -15.26 -27.61 0.92
CA GLU A 120 -16.11 -26.46 1.17
C GLU A 120 -15.38 -25.34 1.92
N GLU A 121 -14.58 -25.68 2.95
CA GLU A 121 -13.76 -24.72 3.68
C GLU A 121 -12.66 -24.11 2.78
N ALA A 122 -12.02 -24.95 1.96
CA ALA A 122 -11.02 -24.52 0.99
C ALA A 122 -11.64 -23.55 -0.05
N ARG A 123 -12.84 -23.86 -0.55
CA ARG A 123 -13.58 -22.99 -1.47
C ARG A 123 -13.95 -21.65 -0.82
N LYS A 124 -14.48 -21.68 0.40
CA LYS A 124 -14.82 -20.46 1.15
C LYS A 124 -13.59 -19.58 1.41
N LEU A 125 -12.47 -20.21 1.78
CA LEU A 125 -11.19 -19.54 1.99
C LEU A 125 -10.67 -18.87 0.71
N GLN A 126 -10.76 -19.58 -0.42
CA GLN A 126 -10.43 -19.06 -1.75
C GLN A 126 -11.30 -17.85 -2.10
N GLU A 127 -12.62 -17.98 -2.00
CA GLU A 127 -13.58 -16.91 -2.32
C GLU A 127 -13.28 -15.62 -1.53
N ARG A 128 -12.96 -15.75 -0.24
CA ARG A 128 -12.60 -14.61 0.62
C ARG A 128 -11.25 -14.01 0.25
N ALA A 129 -10.24 -14.84 -0.03
CA ALA A 129 -8.93 -14.36 -0.45
C ALA A 129 -9.01 -13.60 -1.79
N ASP A 130 -9.82 -14.08 -2.72
CA ASP A 130 -10.07 -13.43 -4.01
C ASP A 130 -10.82 -12.11 -3.82
N LEU A 131 -11.83 -12.09 -2.96
CA LEU A 131 -12.58 -10.88 -2.62
C LEU A 131 -11.68 -9.80 -2.03
N LEU A 132 -10.90 -10.14 -1.00
CA LEU A 132 -9.95 -9.22 -0.37
C LEU A 132 -8.88 -8.74 -1.36
N THR A 133 -8.37 -9.62 -2.23
CA THR A 133 -7.40 -9.27 -3.28
C THR A 133 -7.99 -8.27 -4.26
N THR A 134 -9.22 -8.52 -4.72
CA THR A 134 -9.94 -7.70 -5.68
C THR A 134 -10.17 -6.29 -5.14
N TYR A 135 -10.71 -6.18 -3.91
CA TYR A 135 -10.96 -4.89 -3.27
C TYR A 135 -9.67 -4.14 -2.93
N SER A 136 -8.64 -4.85 -2.43
CA SER A 136 -7.32 -4.26 -2.14
C SER A 136 -6.69 -3.65 -3.40
N LEU A 137 -6.73 -4.39 -4.50
CA LEU A 137 -6.19 -3.92 -5.78
C LEU A 137 -6.99 -2.71 -6.28
N ALA A 138 -8.32 -2.75 -6.17
CA ALA A 138 -9.18 -1.65 -6.57
C ALA A 138 -8.86 -0.37 -5.77
N VAL A 139 -8.75 -0.43 -4.45
CA VAL A 139 -8.38 0.77 -3.65
C VAL A 139 -6.96 1.25 -3.92
N THR A 140 -6.03 0.34 -4.21
CA THR A 140 -4.67 0.69 -4.63
C THR A 140 -4.71 1.50 -5.92
N ILE A 141 -5.43 1.01 -6.94
CA ILE A 141 -5.64 1.73 -8.22
C ILE A 141 -6.32 3.08 -7.97
N ALA A 142 -7.37 3.14 -7.14
CA ALA A 142 -8.06 4.38 -6.81
C ALA A 142 -7.12 5.41 -6.14
N SER A 143 -6.25 4.95 -5.24
CA SER A 143 -5.27 5.80 -4.54
C SER A 143 -4.19 6.37 -5.47
N LEU A 144 -3.83 5.66 -6.53
CA LEU A 144 -2.92 6.14 -7.56
C LEU A 144 -3.66 7.06 -8.54
N TYR A 145 -4.88 6.69 -8.93
CA TYR A 145 -5.72 7.50 -9.82
C TYR A 145 -5.96 8.91 -9.26
N GLN A 146 -6.28 9.04 -7.96
CA GLN A 146 -6.52 10.35 -7.34
C GLN A 146 -5.29 11.27 -7.34
N VAL A 147 -4.08 10.69 -7.29
CA VAL A 147 -2.81 11.43 -7.33
C VAL A 147 -2.46 11.90 -8.74
N GLY A 148 -3.11 11.31 -9.76
CA GLY A 148 -2.97 11.72 -11.16
C GLY A 148 -1.83 11.02 -11.90
N PHE A 149 -1.53 9.76 -11.54
CA PHE A 149 -0.61 8.95 -12.36
C PHE A 149 -1.15 8.86 -13.80
N GLY A 150 -0.26 9.02 -14.78
CA GLY A 150 -0.62 8.97 -16.19
C GLY A 150 -0.96 7.54 -16.65
N ARG A 151 -0.29 6.55 -16.07
CA ARG A 151 -0.56 5.13 -16.30
C ARG A 151 -0.42 4.34 -15.01
N ILE A 152 -1.34 3.41 -14.79
CA ILE A 152 -1.29 2.40 -13.72
C ILE A 152 -1.31 1.03 -14.40
N ILE A 153 -0.32 0.19 -14.11
CA ILE A 153 -0.21 -1.15 -14.68
C ILE A 153 -0.20 -2.15 -13.57
N VAL A 154 -1.10 -3.12 -13.64
CA VAL A 154 -1.09 -4.31 -12.80
C VAL A 154 -0.29 -5.37 -13.52
N VAL A 155 0.79 -5.84 -12.88
CA VAL A 155 1.72 -6.80 -13.46
C VAL A 155 1.48 -8.16 -12.81
N GLY A 156 0.85 -9.08 -13.53
CA GLY A 156 0.63 -10.46 -13.13
C GLY A 156 1.68 -11.42 -13.71
N TYR A 157 1.64 -12.67 -13.25
CA TYR A 157 2.48 -13.75 -13.76
C TYR A 157 1.66 -14.96 -14.16
N ARG A 158 0.59 -15.26 -13.43
CA ARG A 158 -0.25 -16.44 -13.66
C ARG A 158 -1.41 -16.10 -14.59
N ASP A 159 -2.04 -17.13 -15.11
CA ASP A 159 -3.21 -16.97 -15.99
C ASP A 159 -4.43 -16.55 -15.19
N GLU A 160 -4.56 -17.06 -13.95
CA GLU A 160 -5.67 -16.77 -13.07
C GLU A 160 -5.62 -15.34 -12.51
N ASP A 161 -4.45 -14.70 -12.50
CA ASP A 161 -4.28 -13.31 -12.04
C ASP A 161 -5.21 -12.37 -12.82
N GLU A 162 -5.43 -12.63 -14.11
CA GLU A 162 -6.28 -11.84 -14.99
C GLU A 162 -7.71 -11.69 -14.43
N LEU A 163 -8.28 -12.75 -13.86
CA LEU A 163 -9.65 -12.74 -13.35
C LEU A 163 -9.81 -11.80 -12.15
N GLY A 164 -8.89 -11.88 -11.19
CA GLY A 164 -8.89 -11.00 -10.02
C GLY A 164 -8.66 -9.53 -10.41
N VAL A 165 -7.79 -9.27 -11.39
CA VAL A 165 -7.54 -7.92 -11.89
C VAL A 165 -8.75 -7.35 -12.64
N ARG A 166 -9.46 -8.17 -13.43
CA ARG A 166 -10.71 -7.76 -14.09
C ARG A 166 -11.77 -7.35 -13.07
N GLY A 167 -11.98 -8.14 -12.02
CA GLY A 167 -12.89 -7.78 -10.94
C GLY A 167 -12.54 -6.45 -10.28
N ALA A 168 -11.24 -6.17 -10.07
CA ALA A 168 -10.81 -4.90 -9.49
C ALA A 168 -11.08 -3.72 -10.43
N PHE A 169 -10.91 -3.90 -11.75
CA PHE A 169 -11.20 -2.87 -12.74
C PHE A 169 -12.70 -2.58 -12.83
N GLU A 170 -13.54 -3.60 -12.71
CA GLU A 170 -15.00 -3.44 -12.65
C GLU A 170 -15.44 -2.67 -11.41
N LEU A 171 -14.87 -2.95 -10.24
CA LEU A 171 -15.12 -2.17 -9.02
C LEU A 171 -14.76 -0.69 -9.21
N ILE A 172 -13.62 -0.41 -9.83
CA ILE A 172 -13.15 0.94 -10.13
C ILE A 172 -14.08 1.64 -11.12
N HIS A 173 -14.49 0.94 -12.18
CA HIS A 173 -15.45 1.45 -13.15
C HIS A 173 -16.79 1.82 -12.47
N ASN A 174 -17.30 0.94 -11.61
CA ASN A 174 -18.53 1.15 -10.86
C ASN A 174 -18.42 2.27 -9.82
N ALA A 175 -17.25 2.45 -9.21
CA ALA A 175 -17.00 3.56 -8.29
C ALA A 175 -16.90 4.92 -9.02
N PHE A 176 -16.60 4.91 -10.32
CA PHE A 176 -16.41 6.10 -11.15
C PHE A 176 -17.30 6.10 -12.41
N PRO A 177 -18.64 5.99 -12.29
CA PRO A 177 -19.52 5.76 -13.44
C PRO A 177 -19.47 6.91 -14.47
N ASP A 178 -19.26 8.14 -14.02
CA ASP A 178 -19.17 9.31 -14.93
C ASP A 178 -17.80 9.44 -15.62
N GLU A 179 -16.79 8.68 -15.18
CA GLU A 179 -15.42 8.71 -15.73
C GLU A 179 -15.19 7.58 -16.74
N ALA A 180 -16.13 6.64 -16.80
CA ALA A 180 -16.15 5.58 -17.77
C ALA A 180 -16.27 6.18 -19.18
N PRO A 181 -15.43 5.78 -20.14
CA PRO A 181 -15.68 6.11 -21.54
C PRO A 181 -17.08 5.59 -21.89
N SER A 182 -17.88 6.40 -22.61
CA SER A 182 -19.23 6.03 -23.03
C SER A 182 -19.19 4.73 -23.85
N THR A 183 -19.34 3.60 -23.18
CA THR A 183 -19.70 2.23 -23.60
C THR A 183 -19.05 1.58 -24.84
N ASN A 184 -18.17 2.27 -25.57
CA ASN A 184 -17.46 1.69 -26.72
C ASN A 184 -15.98 1.35 -26.39
N GLY A 185 -15.50 1.72 -25.21
CA GLY A 185 -14.19 1.29 -24.69
C GLY A 185 -14.29 -0.09 -24.06
N SER A 186 -14.70 -1.10 -24.84
CA SER A 186 -14.56 -2.50 -24.41
C SER A 186 -13.09 -2.78 -24.11
N ALA A 187 -12.82 -3.56 -23.06
CA ALA A 187 -11.49 -4.07 -22.75
C ALA A 187 -10.86 -4.60 -24.05
N THR A 188 -9.96 -3.82 -24.64
CA THR A 188 -9.38 -4.18 -25.93
C THR A 188 -8.35 -5.25 -25.64
N ILE A 189 -8.69 -6.50 -25.92
CA ILE A 189 -7.74 -7.60 -25.91
C ILE A 189 -6.72 -7.27 -27.01
N LEU A 190 -5.49 -6.94 -26.61
CA LEU A 190 -4.49 -6.43 -27.54
C LEU A 190 -4.06 -7.47 -28.58
N GLN A 191 -4.19 -8.77 -28.26
CA GLN A 191 -4.07 -9.88 -29.20
C GLN A 191 -4.38 -11.21 -28.49
N GLU A 192 -4.89 -12.23 -29.21
CA GLU A 192 -4.92 -13.61 -28.68
C GLU A 192 -3.49 -14.06 -28.29
N GLY A 193 -3.31 -14.56 -27.07
CA GLY A 193 -2.02 -14.96 -26.50
C GLY A 193 -1.26 -13.87 -25.74
N ILE A 194 -1.71 -12.61 -25.80
CA ILE A 194 -1.21 -11.52 -24.97
C ILE A 194 -2.30 -11.12 -23.98
N HIS A 195 -2.20 -11.67 -22.77
CA HIS A 195 -3.05 -11.34 -21.62
C HIS A 195 -2.81 -9.89 -21.16
N ALA A 196 -3.34 -8.94 -21.92
CA ALA A 196 -3.32 -7.52 -21.63
C ALA A 196 -4.65 -6.89 -22.00
N PHE A 197 -5.18 -6.10 -21.07
CA PHE A 197 -6.39 -5.32 -21.26
C PHE A 197 -6.24 -3.96 -20.59
N GLN A 198 -7.05 -3.01 -21.05
CA GLN A 198 -6.95 -1.61 -20.69
C GLN A 198 -8.32 -1.03 -20.34
N LEU A 199 -8.34 -0.17 -19.32
CA LEU A 199 -9.44 0.68 -18.93
C LEU A 199 -8.94 2.14 -18.94
N ALA A 200 -9.54 2.99 -19.76
CA ALA A 200 -9.27 4.42 -19.72
C ALA A 200 -10.14 5.09 -18.66
N LEU A 201 -9.56 5.87 -17.75
CA LEU A 201 -10.29 6.67 -16.78
C LEU A 201 -10.19 8.16 -17.16
N ASN A 202 -11.31 8.76 -17.56
CA ASN A 202 -11.43 10.18 -17.94
C ASN A 202 -10.33 10.69 -18.89
N GLY A 203 -9.88 9.85 -19.83
CA GLY A 203 -8.85 10.17 -20.83
C GLY A 203 -7.47 10.63 -20.31
N THR A 204 -7.24 10.63 -19.00
CA THR A 204 -6.03 11.20 -18.37
C THR A 204 -5.16 10.16 -17.68
N THR A 205 -5.79 9.11 -17.15
CA THR A 205 -5.09 7.97 -16.55
C THR A 205 -5.49 6.71 -17.31
N GLU A 206 -4.48 5.99 -17.79
CA GLU A 206 -4.67 4.67 -18.35
C GLU A 206 -4.44 3.61 -17.28
N VAL A 207 -5.39 2.69 -17.09
CA VAL A 207 -5.23 1.52 -16.22
C VAL A 207 -5.10 0.29 -17.11
N ALA A 208 -4.08 -0.53 -16.89
CA ALA A 208 -3.81 -1.69 -17.72
C ALA A 208 -3.38 -2.91 -16.90
N TYR A 209 -3.57 -4.09 -17.47
CA TYR A 209 -2.98 -5.34 -17.00
C TYR A 209 -1.92 -5.81 -17.99
N THR A 210 -0.82 -6.36 -17.49
CA THR A 210 0.16 -7.07 -18.31
C THR A 210 0.68 -8.30 -17.57
N ARG A 211 0.96 -9.37 -18.31
CA ARG A 211 1.55 -10.59 -17.78
C ARG A 211 3.06 -10.62 -18.03
N ILE A 212 3.81 -11.17 -17.08
CA ILE A 212 5.20 -11.57 -17.31
C ILE A 212 5.20 -12.90 -18.05
N TYR A 213 5.92 -12.98 -19.17
CA TYR A 213 5.98 -14.17 -20.02
C TYR A 213 7.26 -14.98 -19.84
N ASP A 214 8.34 -14.35 -19.36
CA ASP A 214 9.62 -15.02 -19.14
C ASP A 214 9.81 -15.29 -17.65
N GLU A 215 9.67 -16.56 -17.29
CA GLU A 215 9.88 -17.09 -15.96
C GLU A 215 11.22 -16.62 -15.34
N LYS A 216 12.28 -16.47 -16.15
CA LYS A 216 13.59 -16.03 -15.67
C LYS A 216 13.56 -14.62 -15.06
N TRP A 217 12.51 -13.85 -15.28
CA TRP A 217 12.33 -12.51 -14.69
C TRP A 217 11.75 -12.59 -13.27
N VAL A 218 11.01 -13.64 -12.93
CA VAL A 218 10.41 -13.80 -11.60
C VAL A 218 11.14 -14.81 -10.71
N PHE A 219 11.70 -15.88 -11.28
CA PHE A 219 12.43 -16.89 -10.50
C PHE A 219 13.84 -16.42 -10.16
N THR A 220 14.23 -16.64 -8.91
CA THR A 220 15.61 -16.48 -8.45
C THR A 220 16.03 -17.72 -7.67
N ARG A 221 17.33 -17.86 -7.39
CA ARG A 221 17.82 -18.96 -6.55
C ARG A 221 17.26 -18.92 -5.12
N HIS A 222 16.83 -17.77 -4.64
CA HIS A 222 16.47 -17.54 -3.24
C HIS A 222 14.98 -17.34 -2.99
N VAL A 223 14.26 -16.85 -4.00
CA VAL A 223 12.82 -16.56 -3.93
C VAL A 223 12.16 -17.29 -5.09
N PRO A 224 11.20 -18.19 -4.83
CA PRO A 224 10.48 -18.92 -5.86
C PRO A 224 9.83 -17.97 -6.87
N VAL A 225 9.08 -16.97 -6.43
CA VAL A 225 8.46 -16.00 -7.35
C VAL A 225 8.64 -14.60 -6.79
N SER A 226 9.35 -13.74 -7.52
CA SER A 226 9.52 -12.32 -7.18
C SER A 226 8.82 -11.45 -8.23
N MET A 227 7.56 -11.11 -7.96
CA MET A 227 6.76 -10.22 -8.82
C MET A 227 7.37 -8.83 -8.97
N VAL A 228 7.97 -8.32 -7.90
CA VAL A 228 8.72 -7.06 -7.88
C VAL A 228 9.85 -7.08 -8.90
N ARG A 229 10.70 -8.12 -8.87
CA ARG A 229 11.80 -8.27 -9.84
C ARG A 229 11.27 -8.40 -11.26
N GLY A 230 10.28 -9.26 -11.46
CA GLY A 230 9.68 -9.47 -12.77
C GLY A 230 9.11 -8.18 -13.37
N SER A 231 8.45 -7.38 -12.54
CA SER A 231 7.90 -6.07 -12.92
C SER A 231 8.99 -5.09 -13.35
N ILE A 232 10.08 -5.01 -12.56
CA ILE A 232 11.23 -4.14 -12.88
C ILE A 232 11.90 -4.57 -14.19
N VAL A 233 12.16 -5.87 -14.37
CA VAL A 233 12.80 -6.39 -15.59
C VAL A 233 11.91 -6.15 -16.81
N GLY A 234 10.61 -6.43 -16.71
CA GLY A 234 9.66 -6.19 -17.80
C GLY A 234 9.61 -4.72 -18.21
N MET A 235 9.51 -3.81 -17.25
CA MET A 235 9.52 -2.37 -17.52
C MET A 235 10.83 -1.89 -18.13
N GLN A 236 11.98 -2.36 -17.63
CA GLN A 236 13.28 -2.03 -18.21
C GLN A 236 13.39 -2.47 -19.67
N LYS A 237 12.89 -3.67 -20.00
CA LYS A 237 12.86 -4.18 -21.37
C LYS A 237 11.93 -3.37 -22.26
N ALA A 238 10.75 -3.01 -21.76
CA ALA A 238 9.80 -2.17 -22.48
C ALA A 238 10.41 -0.80 -22.82
N LEU A 239 11.00 -0.12 -21.82
CA LEU A 239 11.63 1.20 -22.00
C LEU A 239 12.84 1.17 -22.95
N LYS A 240 13.56 0.05 -23.02
CA LYS A 240 14.69 -0.15 -23.95
C LYS A 240 14.26 -0.58 -25.36
N GLY A 241 12.97 -0.83 -25.60
CA GLY A 241 12.49 -1.36 -26.87
C GLY A 241 12.94 -2.81 -27.14
N GLU A 242 13.25 -3.57 -26.08
CA GLU A 242 13.64 -4.98 -26.18
C GLU A 242 12.44 -5.93 -26.27
N LEU A 243 11.22 -5.42 -26.08
CA LEU A 243 9.97 -6.17 -26.23
C LEU A 243 9.40 -5.98 -27.65
N ASN A 244 8.57 -6.91 -28.10
CA ASN A 244 7.83 -6.72 -29.35
C ASN A 244 6.84 -5.54 -29.22
N ALA A 245 6.29 -5.08 -30.34
CA ALA A 245 5.40 -3.92 -30.37
C ALA A 245 4.20 -4.09 -29.42
N THR A 246 3.48 -5.22 -29.50
CA THR A 246 2.28 -5.45 -28.68
C THR A 246 2.58 -5.47 -27.18
N MET A 247 3.67 -6.12 -26.76
CA MET A 247 4.12 -6.11 -25.37
C MET A 247 4.56 -4.70 -24.94
N THR A 248 5.30 -3.99 -25.78
CA THR A 248 5.69 -2.59 -25.51
C THR A 248 4.46 -1.72 -25.29
N LEU A 249 3.40 -1.89 -26.08
CA LEU A 249 2.13 -1.18 -25.89
C LEU A 249 1.42 -1.58 -24.58
N ALA A 250 1.42 -2.85 -24.20
CA ALA A 250 0.86 -3.28 -22.92
C ALA A 250 1.57 -2.62 -21.73
N TRP A 251 2.90 -2.51 -21.80
CA TRP A 251 3.74 -1.90 -20.77
C TRP A 251 3.76 -0.38 -20.80
N LEU A 252 3.67 0.29 -21.96
CA LEU A 252 3.88 1.73 -22.05
C LEU A 252 2.65 2.53 -22.54
N GLY A 253 1.64 1.89 -23.13
CA GLY A 253 0.42 2.51 -23.66
C GLY A 253 0.41 2.73 -25.17
N GLN A 254 -0.52 3.54 -25.69
CA GLN A 254 -0.70 3.74 -27.15
C GLN A 254 -0.64 5.20 -27.63
N ASN A 255 -0.56 6.18 -26.72
CA ASN A 255 -0.94 7.57 -27.05
C ASN A 255 0.22 8.58 -27.15
N HIS A 256 1.44 8.14 -27.41
CA HIS A 256 2.61 9.01 -27.41
C HIS A 256 3.51 8.78 -28.64
N ALA A 257 3.87 9.87 -29.33
CA ALA A 257 4.67 9.84 -30.56
C ALA A 257 6.05 9.16 -30.39
N ASP A 258 6.65 9.27 -29.20
CA ASP A 258 7.80 8.48 -28.78
C ASP A 258 7.55 7.94 -27.37
N ILE A 259 6.92 6.77 -27.31
CA ILE A 259 6.42 6.21 -26.06
C ILE A 259 7.54 5.81 -25.09
N THR A 260 8.71 5.43 -25.62
CA THR A 260 9.88 5.05 -24.81
C THR A 260 10.51 6.25 -24.11
N LYS A 261 10.34 7.46 -24.65
CA LYS A 261 10.86 8.72 -24.06
C LYS A 261 9.81 9.56 -23.35
N TYR A 262 8.53 9.22 -23.50
CA TYR A 262 7.44 9.98 -22.88
C TYR A 262 7.46 9.84 -21.36
N TRP A 263 7.56 8.60 -20.87
CA TRP A 263 7.60 8.26 -19.45
C TRP A 263 8.95 8.63 -18.84
N LYS A 264 8.91 9.41 -17.77
CA LYS A 264 10.13 9.89 -17.08
C LYS A 264 10.41 9.15 -15.79
N TYR A 265 9.35 8.71 -15.11
CA TYR A 265 9.45 8.12 -13.78
C TYR A 265 8.65 6.83 -13.71
N VAL A 266 9.03 5.98 -12.76
CA VAL A 266 8.33 4.74 -12.44
C VAL A 266 8.10 4.70 -10.93
N TYR A 267 6.88 4.40 -10.52
CA TYR A 267 6.52 4.12 -9.13
C TYR A 267 6.18 2.63 -9.02
N LEU A 268 6.73 1.94 -8.02
CA LEU A 268 6.49 0.52 -7.80
C LEU A 268 5.74 0.32 -6.48
N SER A 269 4.63 -0.39 -6.54
CA SER A 269 3.74 -0.67 -5.41
C SER A 269 3.32 -2.13 -5.37
N GLU A 270 2.62 -2.47 -4.30
CA GLU A 270 1.99 -3.77 -4.02
C GLU A 270 0.45 -3.63 -4.16
N PRO A 271 -0.31 -4.71 -4.39
CA PRO A 271 -1.74 -4.64 -4.68
C PRO A 271 -2.62 -4.27 -3.48
N ASP A 272 -2.04 -4.09 -2.31
CA ASP A 272 -2.71 -3.83 -1.03
C ASP A 272 -2.21 -2.52 -0.38
N THR A 273 -1.77 -1.57 -1.19
CA THR A 273 -1.18 -0.30 -0.72
C THR A 273 -2.04 0.89 -1.09
N ILE A 274 -2.39 1.71 -0.09
CA ILE A 274 -3.08 2.99 -0.33
C ILE A 274 -2.07 4.12 -0.25
N LEU A 275 -1.83 4.79 -1.38
CA LEU A 275 -0.94 5.94 -1.44
C LEU A 275 -1.64 7.20 -0.88
N ASN A 276 -1.00 7.80 0.12
CA ASN A 276 -1.34 9.11 0.66
C ASN A 276 -0.20 10.09 0.39
N THR A 277 -0.52 11.21 -0.25
CA THR A 277 0.45 12.26 -0.57
C THR A 277 -0.22 13.63 -0.56
N LYS A 278 0.59 14.68 -0.51
CA LYS A 278 0.15 16.08 -0.58
C LYS A 278 0.36 16.61 -2.01
N PRO A 279 -0.68 17.16 -2.68
CA PRO A 279 -0.56 17.67 -4.05
C PRO A 279 0.55 18.72 -4.23
N TRP A 280 0.75 19.57 -3.23
CA TRP A 280 1.72 20.66 -3.29
C TRP A 280 3.18 20.20 -3.15
N LEU A 281 3.42 18.97 -2.72
CA LEU A 281 4.76 18.40 -2.64
C LEU A 281 5.23 17.85 -3.99
N LEU A 282 4.31 17.53 -4.91
CA LEU A 282 4.63 16.92 -6.20
C LEU A 282 5.74 17.68 -6.97
N PRO A 283 5.77 19.04 -7.02
CA PRO A 283 6.88 19.78 -7.60
C PRO A 283 8.24 19.53 -6.93
N SER A 284 8.28 19.39 -5.60
CA SER A 284 9.50 19.10 -4.85
C SER A 284 9.97 17.66 -5.10
N ILE A 285 9.05 16.70 -5.11
CA ILE A 285 9.35 15.30 -5.51
C ILE A 285 9.92 15.29 -6.93
N ARG A 286 9.29 16.01 -7.87
CA ARG A 286 9.80 16.17 -9.24
C ARG A 286 11.25 16.60 -9.28
N HIS A 287 11.55 17.70 -8.59
CA HIS A 287 12.85 18.33 -8.64
C HIS A 287 13.94 17.35 -8.23
N GLN A 288 13.64 16.54 -7.21
CA GLN A 288 14.55 15.53 -6.71
C GLN A 288 14.64 14.32 -7.66
N LEU A 289 13.52 13.86 -8.22
CA LEU A 289 13.53 12.81 -9.26
C LEU A 289 14.31 13.23 -10.51
N ASP A 290 14.19 14.50 -10.93
CA ASP A 290 14.93 15.08 -12.07
C ASP A 290 16.44 15.17 -11.80
N GLN A 291 16.86 15.14 -10.53
CA GLN A 291 18.27 15.02 -10.11
C GLN A 291 18.75 13.57 -10.02
N GLY A 292 17.90 12.61 -10.38
CA GLY A 292 18.19 11.18 -10.32
C GLY A 292 17.93 10.54 -8.96
N HIS A 293 17.39 11.29 -7.97
CA HIS A 293 17.09 10.76 -6.64
C HIS A 293 15.96 9.72 -6.67
N SER A 294 15.99 8.79 -5.72
CA SER A 294 14.91 7.81 -5.49
C SER A 294 14.17 8.13 -4.19
N PHE A 295 12.83 8.09 -4.26
CA PHE A 295 11.94 8.31 -3.12
C PHE A 295 11.29 7.01 -2.67
N TYR A 296 11.16 6.87 -1.36
CA TYR A 296 10.45 5.77 -0.74
C TYR A 296 9.33 6.35 0.11
N PRO A 297 8.07 5.91 -0.07
CA PRO A 297 6.99 6.33 0.80
C PRO A 297 7.23 5.77 2.21
N HIS A 298 6.80 6.51 3.22
CA HIS A 298 6.71 5.95 4.57
C HIS A 298 5.68 4.82 4.57
N ARG A 299 6.07 3.63 5.01
CA ARG A 299 5.16 2.50 5.19
C ARG A 299 4.52 2.59 6.56
N ILE A 300 3.23 2.93 6.59
CA ILE A 300 2.45 3.02 7.82
C ILE A 300 1.57 1.79 7.98
N ASN A 301 1.46 1.35 9.23
CA ASN A 301 0.71 0.15 9.57
C ASN A 301 -0.51 0.55 10.39
N PRO A 302 -1.72 0.28 9.89
CA PRO A 302 -2.92 0.46 10.69
C PRO A 302 -2.89 -0.44 11.93
N VAL A 303 -3.50 0.06 13.00
CA VAL A 303 -3.62 -0.58 14.29
C VAL A 303 -5.11 -0.77 14.56
N PRO A 304 -5.56 -1.99 14.91
CA PRO A 304 -6.97 -2.26 15.16
C PRO A 304 -7.49 -1.37 16.27
N HIS A 305 -8.47 -0.54 15.95
CA HIS A 305 -9.05 0.41 16.89
C HIS A 305 -10.57 0.27 16.90
N GLN A 306 -11.19 0.37 18.08
CA GLN A 306 -12.64 0.19 18.25
C GLN A 306 -13.48 1.16 17.40
N ALA A 307 -12.93 2.34 17.09
CA ALA A 307 -13.60 3.33 16.24
C ALA A 307 -13.69 2.92 14.76
N ASP A 308 -12.87 1.96 14.32
CA ASP A 308 -12.84 1.47 12.94
C ASP A 308 -13.76 0.24 12.76
N PHE A 309 -14.02 -0.50 13.85
CA PHE A 309 -14.81 -1.74 13.87
C PHE A 309 -15.72 -1.82 15.12
N PRO A 310 -16.68 -0.89 15.29
CA PRO A 310 -17.49 -0.78 16.52
C PRO A 310 -18.36 -2.01 16.83
N THR A 311 -18.82 -2.74 15.83
CA THR A 311 -19.63 -3.95 15.98
C THR A 311 -18.78 -5.12 16.47
N THR A 312 -17.67 -5.38 15.80
CA THR A 312 -16.80 -6.53 16.04
C THR A 312 -15.98 -6.41 17.33
N PHE A 313 -15.71 -5.19 17.80
CA PHE A 313 -15.07 -4.95 19.10
C PHE A 313 -15.73 -5.69 20.27
N LYS A 314 -17.06 -5.84 20.24
CA LYS A 314 -17.80 -6.49 21.33
C LYS A 314 -17.50 -7.98 21.44
N GLU A 315 -17.22 -8.62 20.30
CA GLU A 315 -17.02 -10.06 20.18
C GLU A 315 -15.57 -10.45 20.49
N HIS A 316 -14.63 -9.53 20.25
CA HIS A 316 -13.21 -9.76 20.50
C HIS A 316 -12.56 -8.65 21.35
N PRO A 317 -12.94 -8.52 22.64
CA PRO A 317 -12.30 -7.58 23.53
C PRO A 317 -10.81 -7.92 23.68
N GLY A 318 -9.92 -6.91 23.58
CA GLY A 318 -8.46 -7.07 23.65
C GLY A 318 -7.76 -7.10 22.28
N MET A 319 -8.48 -7.43 21.19
CA MET A 319 -7.94 -7.32 19.83
C MET A 319 -7.93 -5.90 19.26
N PHE A 320 -8.52 -4.93 19.96
CA PHE A 320 -8.61 -3.56 19.47
C PHE A 320 -8.26 -2.58 20.57
N LEU A 321 -7.61 -1.50 20.16
CA LEU A 321 -7.44 -0.31 20.99
C LEU A 321 -8.81 0.26 21.40
N PRO A 322 -9.12 0.34 22.70
CA PRO A 322 -10.40 0.82 23.18
C PRO A 322 -10.50 2.34 23.15
N LYS A 323 -11.63 2.86 22.65
CA LYS A 323 -11.84 4.30 22.45
C LYS A 323 -11.99 5.10 23.75
N ASP A 324 -12.13 4.44 24.89
CA ASP A 324 -12.38 5.04 26.19
C ASP A 324 -11.16 5.00 27.13
N ILE A 325 -9.98 4.66 26.61
CA ILE A 325 -8.71 4.63 27.33
C ILE A 325 -7.73 5.63 26.73
N HIS A 326 -7.12 6.49 27.55
CA HIS A 326 -6.03 7.38 27.10
C HIS A 326 -4.71 6.60 26.95
N PRO A 327 -3.93 6.79 25.87
CA PRO A 327 -4.11 7.81 24.81
C PRO A 327 -4.98 7.40 23.62
N PHE A 328 -5.46 6.15 23.57
CA PHE A 328 -6.22 5.61 22.43
C PHE A 328 -7.49 6.41 22.12
N SER A 329 -8.12 6.99 23.14
CA SER A 329 -9.27 7.89 23.01
C SER A 329 -8.98 9.19 22.24
N ASN A 330 -7.71 9.60 22.12
CA ASN A 330 -7.30 10.85 21.47
C ASN A 330 -6.68 10.58 20.09
N ILE A 331 -7.55 10.32 19.10
CA ILE A 331 -7.13 10.11 17.72
C ILE A 331 -7.01 11.47 17.02
N SER A 332 -5.80 11.80 16.59
CA SER A 332 -5.54 12.97 15.75
C SER A 332 -5.95 12.68 14.31
N THR A 333 -6.90 13.44 13.79
CA THR A 333 -7.25 13.38 12.38
C THR A 333 -6.31 14.28 11.58
N LEU A 334 -5.55 13.68 10.66
CA LEU A 334 -4.72 14.38 9.70
C LEU A 334 -5.53 14.69 8.45
N ASP A 335 -5.56 15.95 8.06
CA ASP A 335 -6.15 16.36 6.79
C ASP A 335 -5.02 16.86 5.86
N PRO A 336 -4.46 15.97 5.02
CA PRO A 336 -3.39 16.34 4.10
C PRO A 336 -3.90 17.26 2.98
N LEU A 337 -5.18 17.63 2.95
CA LEU A 337 -5.77 18.59 2.02
C LEU A 337 -6.32 19.83 2.75
N SER A 338 -6.09 19.97 4.05
CA SER A 338 -6.61 21.08 4.86
C SER A 338 -6.25 22.47 4.32
N HIS A 339 -5.06 22.63 3.72
CA HIS A 339 -4.64 23.89 3.09
C HIS A 339 -5.56 24.38 1.97
N PHE A 340 -6.44 23.52 1.42
CA PHE A 340 -7.42 23.87 0.39
C PHE A 340 -8.76 24.37 0.93
N GLY A 341 -9.02 24.20 2.23
CA GLY A 341 -10.30 24.53 2.85
C GLY A 341 -10.16 25.49 4.02
N ARG A 342 -11.13 26.39 4.21
CA ARG A 342 -11.27 27.20 5.45
C ARG A 342 -11.81 26.35 6.61
N HIS A 343 -11.28 25.15 6.84
CA HIS A 343 -11.88 24.20 7.78
C HIS A 343 -10.87 23.69 8.81
N GLY A 344 -10.98 24.25 10.02
CA GLY A 344 -10.67 23.56 11.28
C GLY A 344 -9.19 23.51 11.68
N SER A 345 -8.99 23.29 12.98
CA SER A 345 -7.70 23.11 13.67
C SER A 345 -7.16 21.67 13.51
N PHE A 346 -7.19 21.12 12.29
CA PHE A 346 -6.63 19.78 12.05
C PHE A 346 -5.12 19.88 11.85
N ALA A 347 -4.40 18.89 12.40
CA ALA A 347 -3.01 18.69 12.03
C ALA A 347 -2.93 18.36 10.55
N ASP A 348 -2.03 19.03 9.85
CA ASP A 348 -1.78 18.87 8.42
C ASP A 348 -0.52 18.05 8.16
N ALA A 349 0.30 17.80 9.20
CA ALA A 349 1.58 17.11 9.09
C ALA A 349 1.76 16.02 10.14
N CYS A 350 2.58 15.04 9.80
CA CYS A 350 3.05 13.97 10.66
C CYS A 350 4.57 13.98 10.66
N CYS A 351 5.17 14.61 11.67
CA CYS A 351 6.60 14.81 11.69
C CYS A 351 7.33 13.58 12.21
N ASP A 352 8.28 13.12 11.41
CA ASP A 352 9.11 11.97 11.67
C ASP A 352 9.93 12.17 12.95
N GLY A 353 9.66 11.34 13.95
CA GLY A 353 10.32 11.37 15.25
C GLY A 353 11.75 10.82 15.26
N GLY A 354 12.38 10.58 14.11
CA GLY A 354 13.75 10.08 14.08
C GLY A 354 13.83 8.63 14.57
N ASP A 355 14.84 8.31 15.37
CA ASP A 355 15.06 6.97 15.94
C ASP A 355 14.31 6.74 17.26
N VAL A 356 13.28 7.54 17.54
CA VAL A 356 12.45 7.41 18.74
C VAL A 356 11.43 6.28 18.53
N LEU A 357 11.67 5.15 19.21
CA LEU A 357 10.90 3.90 19.15
C LEU A 357 10.37 3.51 20.55
N PRO A 358 9.45 4.27 21.17
CA PRO A 358 9.12 4.11 22.59
C PRO A 358 8.58 2.70 22.93
N GLY A 359 7.85 2.06 22.01
CA GLY A 359 7.36 0.69 22.20
C GLY A 359 8.39 -0.42 22.00
N ARG A 360 9.64 -0.05 21.69
CA ARG A 360 10.79 -0.96 21.47
C ARG A 360 11.95 -0.70 22.44
N THR A 361 11.74 0.02 23.54
CA THR A 361 12.77 0.23 24.57
C THR A 361 13.17 -1.09 25.24
N LYS A 362 14.34 -1.11 25.90
CA LYS A 362 14.87 -2.30 26.61
C LYS A 362 13.91 -2.82 27.68
N GLU A 363 13.09 -1.96 28.27
CA GLU A 363 12.06 -2.33 29.26
C GLU A 363 11.05 -3.32 28.66
N PHE A 364 10.78 -3.23 27.37
CA PHE A 364 9.94 -4.16 26.64
C PHE A 364 10.72 -5.31 25.96
N GLY A 365 12.05 -5.37 26.13
CA GLY A 365 12.95 -6.11 25.24
C GLY A 365 13.75 -7.27 25.84
N THR A 366 13.74 -7.53 27.16
CA THR A 366 14.69 -8.54 27.72
C THR A 366 14.16 -9.50 28.80
N GLY A 367 12.85 -9.80 28.92
CA GLY A 367 12.52 -10.87 29.88
C GLY A 367 11.12 -11.42 30.06
N ARG A 368 10.04 -10.76 29.62
CA ARG A 368 8.68 -11.32 29.84
C ARG A 368 7.73 -11.34 28.64
N PHE A 369 8.02 -10.55 27.60
CA PHE A 369 7.14 -10.43 26.43
C PHE A 369 7.96 -10.27 25.13
N PRO A 370 8.91 -11.19 24.83
CA PRO A 370 9.57 -11.16 23.53
C PRO A 370 8.50 -11.29 22.44
N CYS A 371 8.53 -10.39 21.46
CA CYS A 371 7.75 -10.58 20.25
C CYS A 371 8.11 -11.95 19.68
N ARG A 372 7.12 -12.81 19.45
CA ARG A 372 7.34 -14.05 18.72
C ARG A 372 7.90 -13.70 17.34
N ASP A 373 8.90 -14.44 16.88
CA ASP A 373 9.47 -14.22 15.55
C ASP A 373 8.35 -14.27 14.50
N GLY A 374 8.32 -13.28 13.61
CA GLY A 374 7.27 -13.12 12.59
C GLY A 374 6.08 -12.25 13.00
N TYR A 375 5.95 -11.84 14.27
CA TYR A 375 4.88 -10.93 14.69
C TYR A 375 5.30 -9.47 14.54
N TRP A 376 4.33 -8.62 14.19
CA TRP A 376 4.56 -7.19 14.16
C TRP A 376 4.78 -6.66 15.57
N TRP A 377 5.72 -5.73 15.71
CA TRP A 377 6.18 -5.25 17.01
C TRP A 377 5.06 -4.64 17.89
N PHE A 378 4.01 -4.08 17.28
CA PHE A 378 2.87 -3.51 17.99
C PHE A 378 1.82 -4.54 18.38
N PHE A 379 1.88 -5.76 17.82
CA PHE A 379 1.07 -6.92 18.24
C PHE A 379 1.69 -7.67 19.43
N CYS A 380 2.86 -7.27 19.88
CA CYS A 380 3.54 -7.93 20.98
C CYS A 380 2.84 -7.62 22.31
N GLY A 381 1.95 -8.52 22.72
CA GLY A 381 1.07 -8.39 23.88
C GLY A 381 -0.30 -9.02 23.68
N PHE A 382 -0.74 -9.24 22.43
CA PHE A 382 -2.07 -9.77 22.10
C PHE A 382 -2.23 -11.28 22.43
N ASP A 383 -1.15 -12.06 22.32
CA ASP A 383 -1.19 -13.54 22.32
C ASP A 383 -1.11 -14.21 23.72
N HIS A 384 -1.27 -13.49 24.84
CA HIS A 384 -0.90 -14.02 26.16
C HIS A 384 -2.03 -14.50 27.08
N HIS A 385 -3.25 -14.67 26.57
CA HIS A 385 -4.42 -14.69 27.46
C HIS A 385 -5.33 -15.90 27.38
N GLU A 386 -5.15 -16.81 26.42
CA GLU A 386 -6.05 -18.00 26.33
C GLU A 386 -5.87 -18.97 27.50
N ASP A 387 -4.71 -19.02 28.16
CA ASP A 387 -4.39 -20.04 29.17
C ASP A 387 -4.30 -19.53 30.63
N ASN A 388 -4.63 -18.28 30.93
CA ASN A 388 -4.32 -17.71 32.24
C ASN A 388 -5.55 -17.12 32.96
N GLU A 389 -6.09 -17.89 33.92
CA GLU A 389 -7.25 -17.57 34.78
C GLU A 389 -7.18 -16.17 35.41
N THR A 390 -5.96 -15.65 35.60
CA THR A 390 -5.71 -14.30 36.13
C THR A 390 -6.34 -13.22 35.26
N TYR A 391 -6.39 -13.39 33.93
CA TYR A 391 -6.93 -12.37 33.02
C TYR A 391 -8.45 -12.37 32.95
N ALA A 392 -9.10 -13.51 33.18
CA ALA A 392 -10.56 -13.59 33.25
C ALA A 392 -11.15 -12.73 34.38
N GLN A 393 -10.35 -12.41 35.39
CA GLN A 393 -10.73 -11.59 36.54
C GLN A 393 -10.27 -10.13 36.43
N MET A 394 -9.44 -9.77 35.45
CA MET A 394 -8.97 -8.39 35.30
C MET A 394 -10.08 -7.48 34.77
N ASP A 395 -10.08 -6.23 35.25
CA ASP A 395 -10.88 -5.18 34.63
C ASP A 395 -10.47 -5.02 33.16
N ARG A 396 -11.47 -4.91 32.26
CA ARG A 396 -11.24 -4.83 30.81
C ARG A 396 -10.32 -3.67 30.43
N LYS A 397 -10.34 -2.55 31.16
CA LYS A 397 -9.47 -1.42 30.86
C LYS A 397 -8.02 -1.70 31.26
N GLN A 398 -7.83 -2.40 32.36
CA GLN A 398 -6.49 -2.81 32.79
C GLN A 398 -5.90 -3.83 31.80
N LEU A 399 -6.69 -4.82 31.39
CA LEU A 399 -6.30 -5.80 30.37
C LEU A 399 -5.83 -5.10 29.08
N ALA A 400 -6.66 -4.22 28.51
CA ALA A 400 -6.32 -3.51 27.28
C ALA A 400 -5.09 -2.59 27.42
N ARG A 401 -4.86 -1.99 28.60
CA ARG A 401 -3.63 -1.23 28.86
C ARG A 401 -2.40 -2.12 28.88
N ASP A 402 -2.50 -3.31 29.45
CA ASP A 402 -1.39 -4.25 29.57
C ASP A 402 -1.06 -4.92 28.22
N GLU A 403 -2.08 -5.28 27.44
CA GLU A 403 -1.96 -5.83 26.09
C GLU A 403 -1.36 -4.81 25.11
N HIS A 404 -1.81 -3.55 25.18
CA HIS A 404 -1.38 -2.49 24.27
C HIS A 404 -0.34 -1.55 24.88
N LYS A 405 0.36 -1.97 25.94
CA LYS A 405 1.32 -1.11 26.66
C LYS A 405 2.38 -0.46 25.78
N ARG A 406 2.81 -1.15 24.71
CA ARG A 406 3.80 -0.65 23.74
C ARG A 406 3.29 0.54 22.93
N LEU A 407 1.98 0.71 22.83
CA LEU A 407 1.33 1.77 22.06
C LEU A 407 0.94 2.98 22.92
N LEU A 408 1.06 2.90 24.26
CA LEU A 408 0.66 3.97 25.18
C LEU A 408 1.44 5.28 25.03
N GLU A 409 2.60 5.25 24.37
CA GLU A 409 3.42 6.44 24.12
C GLU A 409 3.28 6.99 22.70
N TYR A 410 2.56 6.30 21.81
CA TYR A 410 2.36 6.74 20.45
C TYR A 410 1.09 7.58 20.35
N PRO A 411 1.09 8.70 19.61
CA PRO A 411 -0.16 9.39 19.27
C PRO A 411 -0.94 8.50 18.30
N MET A 412 -2.24 8.37 18.54
CA MET A 412 -3.13 7.72 17.58
C MET A 412 -3.50 8.69 16.49
N ILE A 413 -3.46 8.22 15.25
CA ILE A 413 -3.59 9.06 14.07
C ILE A 413 -4.50 8.37 13.07
N ARG A 414 -5.32 9.14 12.36
CA ARG A 414 -6.01 8.67 11.15
C ARG A 414 -5.98 9.75 10.09
N PHE A 415 -6.04 9.36 8.82
CA PHE A 415 -6.28 10.34 7.75
C PHE A 415 -7.79 10.61 7.62
N ARG A 416 -8.17 11.88 7.54
CA ARG A 416 -9.57 12.33 7.39
C ARG A 416 -10.29 11.61 6.25
N ASP A 417 -9.57 11.46 5.15
CA ASP A 417 -10.05 10.76 3.97
C ASP A 417 -9.20 9.50 3.67
N GLY A 418 -8.37 8.97 4.58
CA GLY A 418 -7.62 7.73 4.28
C GLY A 418 -8.51 6.50 4.22
N SER A 419 -7.92 5.31 4.42
CA SER A 419 -8.68 4.06 4.61
C SER A 419 -9.72 4.12 5.74
N GLY A 420 -9.65 5.15 6.58
CA GLY A 420 -10.38 5.29 7.82
C GLY A 420 -9.58 4.76 8.99
N MET A 421 -8.61 3.87 8.77
CA MET A 421 -7.98 3.15 9.87
C MET A 421 -7.06 4.02 10.72
N VAL A 422 -7.07 3.73 12.02
CA VAL A 422 -6.13 4.31 12.98
C VAL A 422 -4.76 3.68 12.79
N TRP A 423 -3.70 4.46 13.00
CA TRP A 423 -2.33 3.98 13.08
C TRP A 423 -1.55 4.79 14.13
N ALA A 424 -0.39 4.28 14.52
CA ALA A 424 0.43 4.86 15.58
C ALA A 424 1.88 5.14 15.13
N SER A 425 2.36 4.39 14.14
CA SER A 425 3.75 4.40 13.71
C SER A 425 3.90 3.93 12.26
N ASN A 426 5.14 3.92 11.78
CA ASN A 426 5.53 3.22 10.57
C ASN A 426 5.89 1.76 10.87
N GLU A 427 6.21 1.00 9.83
CA GLU A 427 6.60 -0.42 9.92
C GLU A 427 7.75 -0.69 10.90
N ARG A 428 8.64 0.30 11.12
CA ARG A 428 9.80 0.19 12.02
C ARG A 428 9.49 0.62 13.45
N GLY A 429 8.29 1.11 13.72
CA GLY A 429 7.88 1.63 15.02
C GLY A 429 8.36 3.06 15.30
N ARG A 430 8.81 3.82 14.27
CA ARG A 430 9.17 5.24 14.40
C ARG A 430 7.93 6.01 14.80
N ARG A 431 8.08 6.98 15.70
CA ARG A 431 6.97 7.81 16.13
C ARG A 431 6.68 8.89 15.08
N CYS A 432 5.40 9.15 14.87
CA CYS A 432 4.93 10.35 14.20
C CYS A 432 4.50 11.39 15.24
N PHE A 433 4.81 12.67 15.02
CA PHE A 433 4.26 13.77 15.81
C PHE A 433 3.26 14.57 14.95
N PRO A 434 1.95 14.49 15.22
CA PRO A 434 0.97 15.36 14.59
C PRO A 434 1.35 16.83 14.82
N SER A 435 1.40 17.60 13.74
CA SER A 435 1.78 19.02 13.79
C SER A 435 0.86 19.85 12.89
N ASN A 436 0.73 21.13 13.25
CA ASN A 436 0.16 22.15 12.38
C ASN A 436 1.32 22.88 11.70
N GLY A 437 1.43 22.78 10.39
CA GLY A 437 2.51 23.33 9.59
C GLY A 437 3.67 22.36 9.33
N PRO A 438 4.70 22.83 8.62
CA PRO A 438 5.78 21.99 8.10
C PRO A 438 6.64 21.38 9.20
N CYS A 439 7.17 20.19 8.93
CA CYS A 439 8.13 19.52 9.81
C CYS A 439 9.52 20.16 9.72
N SER A 440 10.04 20.61 10.87
CA SER A 440 11.33 21.31 10.99
C SER A 440 12.56 20.42 10.84
#